data_AF-A0A831P8M8-F1
#
_entry.id   AF-A0A831P8M8-F1
#
_cell.length_a   1.000
_cell.length_b   1.000
_cell.length_c   1.000
_cell.angle_alpha   90.00
_cell.angle_beta   90.00
_cell.angle_gamma   90.00
#
_symmetry.space_group_name_H-M   'P 1'
#
loop_
_entity.id
_entity.type
_entity.pdbx_description
1 polymer ?
#
loop_
_entity_poly.entity_id
_entity_poly.type
_entity_poly.pdbx_seq_one_letter_code
_entity_poly.pdbx_strand_id
1 'polypeptide(L)'
;MPDPSTIPKCVREIQARIRAAESRHRRAPGSVALLAVSKGQGAEAIRAAVGAGLTRFGESYLQEALAKRAQLAELDAEWHFIGPIQSNKTREIAAGFDWVHSVDRGKVARRLNDQRAGGPPPLQVCVQVNLSGEAGKSGVAPG
;
A
#
# COMPACT_ATOMS: atom_id res chain seq x y z
N MET A 1 -9.27 -18.70 3.91
CA MET A 1 -8.63 -17.44 4.36
C MET A 1 -7.98 -17.73 5.71
N PRO A 2 -6.86 -17.06 6.08
CA PRO A 2 -6.30 -17.23 7.42
C PRO A 2 -7.36 -16.88 8.47
N ASP A 3 -7.40 -17.66 9.56
CA ASP A 3 -8.27 -17.38 10.70
C ASP A 3 -7.90 -16.00 11.28
N PRO A 4 -8.83 -15.02 11.34
CA PRO A 4 -8.57 -13.71 11.91
C PRO A 4 -7.99 -13.75 13.34
N SER A 5 -8.27 -14.81 14.11
CA SER A 5 -7.74 -15.00 15.47
C SER A 5 -6.21 -15.10 15.52
N THR A 6 -5.59 -15.52 14.42
CA THR A 6 -4.12 -15.70 14.33
C THR A 6 -3.39 -14.42 13.96
N ILE A 7 -4.09 -13.42 13.40
CA ILE A 7 -3.50 -12.19 12.87
C ILE A 7 -2.66 -11.45 13.93
N PRO A 8 -3.12 -11.23 15.17
CA PRO A 8 -2.33 -10.53 16.18
C PRO A 8 -0.99 -11.22 16.49
N LYS A 9 -0.95 -12.55 16.50
CA LYS A 9 0.29 -13.31 16.70
C LYS A 9 1.25 -13.10 15.53
N CYS A 10 0.76 -13.26 14.30
CA CYS A 10 1.57 -13.06 13.09
C CYS A 10 2.14 -11.63 13.01
N VAL A 11 1.35 -10.61 13.36
CA VAL A 11 1.80 -9.21 13.38
C VAL A 11 2.96 -9.02 14.36
N ARG A 12 2.83 -9.53 15.60
CA ARG A 12 3.91 -9.44 16.61
C ARG A 12 5.19 -10.13 16.14
N GLU A 13 5.08 -11.31 15.54
CA GLU A 13 6.24 -12.06 15.03
C GLU A 13 6.95 -11.30 13.90
N ILE A 14 6.20 -10.70 12.97
CA ILE A 14 6.77 -9.89 11.88
C ILE A 14 7.42 -8.62 12.44
N GLN A 15 6.77 -7.92 13.37
CA GLN A 15 7.33 -6.73 14.01
C GLN A 15 8.63 -7.05 14.75
N ALA A 16 8.69 -8.17 15.48
CA ALA A 16 9.90 -8.62 16.15
C ALA A 16 11.04 -8.89 15.15
N ARG A 17 10.74 -9.54 14.01
CA ARG A 17 11.70 -9.77 12.92
C ARG A 17 12.21 -8.46 12.32
N ILE A 18 11.34 -7.46 12.13
CA ILE A 18 11.72 -6.13 11.65
C ILE A 18 12.68 -5.47 12.64
N ARG A 19 12.34 -5.43 13.93
CA ARG A 19 13.20 -4.84 14.97
C ARG A 19 14.57 -5.52 15.07
N ALA A 20 14.59 -6.85 14.98
CA ALA A 20 15.84 -7.60 14.95
C ALA A 20 16.71 -7.25 13.73
N ALA A 21 16.09 -7.07 12.55
CA ALA A 21 16.80 -6.66 11.34
C ALA A 21 17.32 -5.21 11.42
N GLU A 22 16.51 -4.27 11.95
CA GLU A 22 16.93 -2.89 12.19
C GLU A 22 18.18 -2.85 13.08
N SER A 23 18.16 -3.58 14.20
CA SER A 23 19.29 -3.69 15.13
C SER A 23 20.52 -4.32 14.47
N ARG A 24 20.35 -5.48 13.82
CA ARG A 24 21.44 -6.22 13.15
C ARG A 24 22.18 -5.35 12.12
N HIS A 25 21.45 -4.51 11.41
CA HIS A 25 22.01 -3.62 10.37
C HIS A 25 22.24 -2.18 10.85
N ARG A 26 22.20 -1.94 12.18
CA ARG A 26 22.45 -0.62 12.79
C ARG A 26 21.60 0.51 12.21
N ARG A 27 20.36 0.20 11.84
CA ARG A 27 19.38 1.19 11.40
C ARG A 27 18.67 1.78 12.62
N ALA A 28 18.18 3.01 12.49
CA ALA A 28 17.36 3.63 13.52
C ALA A 28 16.11 2.77 13.82
N PRO A 29 15.73 2.58 15.09
CA PRO A 29 14.49 1.88 15.45
C PRO A 29 13.28 2.51 14.77
N GLY A 30 12.42 1.68 14.15
CA GLY A 30 11.24 2.16 13.43
C GLY A 30 11.50 2.77 12.05
N SER A 31 12.73 2.66 11.53
CA SER A 31 13.06 3.10 10.16
C SER A 31 12.48 2.19 9.07
N VAL A 32 11.94 1.03 9.43
CA VAL A 32 11.21 0.12 8.54
C VAL A 32 9.73 0.14 8.89
N ALA A 33 8.90 0.56 7.93
CA ALA A 33 7.44 0.47 8.03
C ALA A 33 6.94 -0.91 7.59
N LEU A 34 5.95 -1.44 8.30
CA LEU A 34 5.23 -2.65 7.92
C LEU A 34 3.95 -2.27 7.15
N LEU A 35 3.84 -2.71 5.90
CA LEU A 35 2.66 -2.56 5.06
C LEU A 35 1.96 -3.91 4.93
N ALA A 36 0.73 -4.03 5.40
CA ALA A 36 -0.04 -5.27 5.30
C ALA A 36 -0.75 -5.36 3.95
N VAL A 37 -0.38 -6.34 3.12
CA VAL A 37 -1.05 -6.55 1.82
C VAL A 37 -2.36 -7.30 2.05
N SER A 38 -3.48 -6.61 1.85
CA SER A 38 -4.82 -7.10 2.21
C SER A 38 -5.68 -7.53 1.01
N LYS A 39 -5.12 -7.57 -0.21
CA LYS A 39 -5.83 -8.08 -1.39
C LYS A 39 -6.38 -9.50 -1.15
N GLY A 40 -7.63 -9.73 -1.53
CA GLY A 40 -8.35 -10.98 -1.29
C GLY A 40 -8.75 -11.25 0.16
N GLN A 41 -8.46 -10.34 1.11
CA GLN A 41 -8.90 -10.46 2.51
C GLN A 41 -10.18 -9.66 2.76
N GLY A 42 -11.09 -10.22 3.57
CA GLY A 42 -12.31 -9.53 3.99
C GLY A 42 -12.09 -8.46 5.06
N ALA A 43 -13.12 -7.66 5.31
CA ALA A 43 -13.10 -6.58 6.30
C ALA A 43 -12.76 -7.04 7.73
N GLU A 44 -13.20 -8.23 8.13
CA GLU A 44 -12.92 -8.79 9.47
C GLU A 44 -11.42 -8.99 9.70
N ALA A 45 -10.70 -9.53 8.71
CA ALA A 45 -9.26 -9.70 8.81
C ALA A 45 -8.52 -8.34 8.93
N ILE A 46 -9.01 -7.31 8.23
CA ILE A 46 -8.46 -5.96 8.32
C ILE A 46 -8.75 -5.36 9.70
N ARG A 47 -9.97 -5.50 10.24
CA ARG A 47 -10.30 -5.08 11.62
C ARG A 47 -9.41 -5.76 12.65
N ALA A 48 -9.17 -7.06 12.52
CA ALA A 48 -8.27 -7.80 13.39
C ALA A 48 -6.81 -7.31 13.27
N ALA A 49 -6.36 -6.98 12.05
CA ALA A 49 -5.04 -6.38 11.83
C ALA A 49 -4.91 -4.98 12.45
N VAL A 50 -5.95 -4.14 12.34
CA VAL A 50 -6.00 -2.83 13.01
C VAL A 50 -5.99 -2.99 14.52
N GLY A 51 -6.77 -3.93 15.07
CA GLY A 51 -6.75 -4.28 16.49
C GLY A 51 -5.39 -4.80 16.97
N ALA A 52 -4.55 -5.33 16.06
CA ALA A 52 -3.17 -5.72 16.33
C ALA A 52 -2.16 -4.56 16.17
N GLY A 53 -2.62 -3.34 15.91
CA GLY A 53 -1.81 -2.13 15.79
C GLY A 53 -1.28 -1.82 14.39
N LEU A 54 -1.79 -2.49 13.34
CA LEU A 54 -1.46 -2.12 11.96
C LEU A 54 -2.33 -0.97 11.48
N THR A 55 -1.71 0.01 10.84
CA THR A 55 -2.43 1.18 10.28
C THR A 55 -2.26 1.32 8.77
N ARG A 56 -1.39 0.52 8.12
CA ARG A 56 -1.06 0.66 6.69
C ARG A 56 -1.46 -0.58 5.92
N PHE A 57 -2.25 -0.39 4.86
CA PHE A 57 -2.81 -1.48 4.05
C PHE A 57 -2.53 -1.30 2.56
N GLY A 58 -2.03 -2.36 1.92
CA GLY A 58 -1.69 -2.40 0.51
C GLY A 58 -2.71 -3.18 -0.31
N GLU A 59 -3.28 -2.54 -1.33
CA GLU A 59 -4.25 -3.13 -2.25
C GLU A 59 -3.77 -3.11 -3.70
N SER A 60 -4.06 -4.18 -4.44
CA SER A 60 -3.70 -4.30 -5.86
C SER A 60 -4.87 -4.13 -6.83
N TYR A 61 -6.11 -4.27 -6.35
CA TYR A 61 -7.31 -4.23 -7.18
C TYR A 61 -8.18 -3.05 -6.75
N LEU A 62 -8.35 -2.08 -7.66
CA LEU A 62 -8.98 -0.80 -7.32
C LEU A 62 -10.43 -0.95 -6.80
N GLN A 63 -11.27 -1.72 -7.50
CA GLN A 63 -12.69 -1.82 -7.13
C GLN A 63 -12.89 -2.51 -5.78
N GLU A 64 -12.12 -3.57 -5.54
CA GLU A 64 -12.07 -4.25 -4.24
C GLU A 64 -11.62 -3.29 -3.13
N ALA A 65 -10.56 -2.51 -3.37
CA ALA A 65 -10.04 -1.55 -2.42
C ALA A 65 -11.05 -0.44 -2.09
N LEU A 66 -11.74 0.13 -3.10
CA LEU A 66 -12.75 1.15 -2.87
C LEU A 66 -13.93 0.61 -2.04
N ALA A 67 -14.37 -0.61 -2.30
CA ALA A 67 -15.42 -1.27 -1.52
C ALA A 67 -14.98 -1.48 -0.06
N LYS A 68 -13.75 -1.97 0.17
CA LYS A 68 -13.20 -2.13 1.52
C LYS A 68 -13.08 -0.80 2.26
N ARG A 69 -12.58 0.23 1.59
CA ARG A 69 -12.45 1.57 2.17
C ARG A 69 -13.79 2.13 2.61
N ALA A 70 -14.83 1.94 1.81
CA ALA A 70 -16.18 2.34 2.21
C ALA A 70 -16.69 1.55 3.42
N GLN A 71 -16.44 0.23 3.47
CA GLN A 71 -16.86 -0.65 4.56
C GLN A 71 -16.09 -0.42 5.88
N LEU A 72 -14.89 0.16 5.79
CA LEU A 72 -13.94 0.35 6.89
C LEU A 72 -13.64 1.84 7.12
N ALA A 73 -14.55 2.72 6.70
CA ALA A 73 -14.35 4.17 6.75
C ALA A 73 -14.22 4.72 8.18
N GLU A 74 -14.66 3.95 9.18
CA GLU A 74 -14.50 4.28 10.60
C GLU A 74 -13.11 3.96 11.15
N LEU A 75 -12.28 3.21 10.42
CA LEU A 75 -10.93 2.87 10.83
C LEU A 75 -9.94 3.94 10.38
N ASP A 76 -9.02 4.32 11.27
CA ASP A 76 -7.86 5.15 10.91
C ASP A 76 -6.81 4.29 10.20
N ALA A 77 -7.01 4.09 8.90
CA ALA A 77 -6.18 3.26 8.03
C ALA A 77 -5.62 4.08 6.86
N GLU A 78 -4.31 4.01 6.66
CA GLU A 78 -3.58 4.52 5.51
C GLU A 78 -3.62 3.48 4.38
N TRP A 79 -4.09 3.90 3.20
CA TRP A 79 -4.30 3.03 2.06
C TRP A 79 -3.25 3.26 0.98
N HIS A 80 -2.59 2.17 0.59
CA HIS A 80 -1.55 2.14 -0.44
C HIS A 80 -2.04 1.37 -1.66
N PHE A 81 -2.03 2.00 -2.83
CA PHE A 81 -2.22 1.29 -4.09
C PHE A 81 -0.88 0.74 -4.58
N ILE A 82 -0.77 -0.59 -4.64
CA ILE A 82 0.45 -1.31 -5.03
C ILE A 82 0.27 -2.15 -6.29
N GLY A 83 -0.88 -2.04 -6.95
CA GLY A 83 -1.21 -2.73 -8.20
C GLY A 83 -0.78 -1.96 -9.45
N PRO A 84 -0.84 -2.58 -10.64
CA PRO A 84 -0.57 -1.88 -11.90
C PRO A 84 -1.60 -0.77 -12.15
N ILE A 85 -1.14 0.38 -12.67
CA ILE A 85 -2.00 1.55 -12.88
C ILE A 85 -2.52 1.59 -14.32
N GLN A 86 -3.84 1.50 -14.46
CA GLN A 86 -4.53 1.79 -15.72
C GLN A 86 -4.85 3.29 -15.81
N SER A 87 -4.57 3.92 -16.96
CA SER A 87 -4.65 5.38 -17.10
C SER A 87 -6.07 5.94 -16.90
N ASN A 88 -7.12 5.18 -17.23
CA ASN A 88 -8.51 5.55 -16.99
C ASN A 88 -8.93 5.45 -15.51
N LYS A 89 -8.15 4.76 -14.68
CA LYS A 89 -8.41 4.54 -13.25
C LYS A 89 -7.70 5.51 -12.32
N THR A 90 -6.85 6.40 -12.86
CA THR A 90 -6.05 7.34 -12.06
C THR A 90 -6.88 8.28 -11.20
N ARG A 91 -8.11 8.63 -11.60
CA ARG A 91 -8.97 9.55 -10.83
C ARG A 91 -9.45 8.91 -9.53
N GLU A 92 -9.95 7.68 -9.64
CA GLU A 92 -10.39 6.88 -8.49
C GLU A 92 -9.21 6.58 -7.55
N ILE A 93 -8.03 6.28 -8.11
CA ILE A 93 -6.80 6.09 -7.32
C ILE A 93 -6.40 7.39 -6.61
N ALA A 94 -6.37 8.51 -7.32
CA ALA A 94 -5.97 9.80 -6.77
C ALA A 94 -6.95 10.28 -5.69
N ALA A 95 -8.24 9.99 -5.76
CA ALA A 95 -9.18 10.32 -4.69
C ALA A 95 -9.14 9.32 -3.52
N GLY A 96 -8.75 8.08 -3.81
CA GLY A 96 -9.00 6.95 -2.94
C GLY A 96 -7.80 6.36 -2.19
N PHE A 97 -6.60 6.93 -2.29
CA PHE A 97 -5.42 6.36 -1.63
C PHE A 97 -4.53 7.45 -1.06
N ASP A 98 -3.73 7.09 -0.08
CA ASP A 98 -2.72 7.96 0.54
C ASP A 98 -1.38 7.80 -0.16
N TRP A 99 -1.11 6.59 -0.64
CA TRP A 99 0.11 6.21 -1.35
C TRP A 99 -0.16 5.48 -2.67
N VAL A 100 0.69 5.69 -3.67
CA VAL A 100 0.74 4.89 -4.91
C VAL A 100 2.17 4.45 -5.19
N HIS A 101 2.41 3.14 -5.22
CA HIS A 101 3.78 2.58 -5.28
C HIS A 101 4.25 2.23 -6.70
N SER A 102 3.34 2.26 -7.66
CA SER A 102 3.51 1.65 -8.99
C SER A 102 3.54 2.68 -10.13
N VAL A 103 4.02 3.90 -9.85
CA VAL A 103 4.14 4.94 -10.88
C VAL A 103 5.34 4.62 -11.77
N ASP A 104 5.10 4.36 -13.05
CA ASP A 104 6.13 3.94 -14.01
C ASP A 104 6.22 4.83 -15.26
N ARG A 105 5.41 5.89 -15.36
CA ARG A 105 5.39 6.78 -16.52
C ARG A 105 4.87 8.17 -16.18
N GLY A 106 5.48 9.19 -16.78
CA GLY A 106 5.16 10.60 -16.52
C GLY A 106 3.69 10.96 -16.79
N LYS A 107 3.05 10.31 -17.77
CA LYS A 107 1.61 10.50 -18.04
C LYS A 107 0.74 10.11 -16.84
N VAL A 108 1.09 9.06 -16.10
CA VAL A 108 0.35 8.62 -14.91
C VAL A 108 0.59 9.58 -13.76
N ALA A 109 1.84 9.97 -13.51
CA ALA A 109 2.20 10.93 -12.47
C ALA A 109 1.43 12.26 -12.63
N ARG A 110 1.42 12.82 -13.84
CA ARG A 110 0.65 14.06 -14.15
C ARG A 110 -0.84 13.89 -13.86
N ARG A 111 -1.44 12.80 -14.34
CA ARG A 111 -2.86 12.54 -14.12
C ARG A 111 -3.21 12.39 -12.63
N LEU A 112 -2.38 11.69 -11.85
CA LEU A 112 -2.58 11.55 -10.41
C LEU A 112 -2.53 12.92 -9.72
N ASN A 113 -1.56 13.76 -10.06
CA ASN A 113 -1.45 15.13 -9.56
C ASN A 113 -2.69 15.97 -9.89
N ASP A 114 -3.04 16.05 -11.16
CA ASP A 114 -4.14 16.89 -11.65
C ASP A 114 -5.49 16.46 -11.06
N GLN A 115 -5.65 15.16 -10.77
CA GLN A 115 -6.88 14.58 -10.22
C GLN A 115 -6.92 14.58 -8.68
N ARG A 116 -5.80 14.85 -8.00
CA ARG A 116 -5.73 15.08 -6.56
C ARG A 116 -5.99 16.55 -6.19
N ALA A 117 -5.75 17.47 -7.12
CA ALA A 117 -5.89 18.91 -6.89
C ALA A 117 -7.29 19.28 -6.35
N GLY A 118 -7.32 20.06 -5.26
CA GLY A 118 -8.56 20.44 -4.56
C GLY A 118 -9.22 19.33 -3.73
N GLY A 119 -8.54 18.18 -3.58
CA GLY A 119 -9.01 17.01 -2.83
C GLY A 119 -8.26 16.78 -1.51
N PRO A 120 -8.01 15.50 -1.12
CA PRO A 120 -7.31 15.16 0.12
C PRO A 120 -5.82 15.60 0.11
N PRO A 121 -5.06 15.40 1.21
CA PRO A 121 -3.63 15.76 1.31
C PRO A 121 -2.79 15.26 0.13
N PRO A 122 -1.60 15.83 -0.17
CA PRO A 122 -0.79 15.41 -1.30
C PRO A 122 -0.55 13.89 -1.34
N LEU A 123 -0.87 13.28 -2.49
CA LEU A 123 -0.68 11.85 -2.70
C LEU A 123 0.81 11.50 -2.66
N GLN A 124 1.19 10.57 -1.79
CA GLN A 124 2.55 10.07 -1.75
C GLN A 124 2.77 9.07 -2.88
N VAL A 125 3.93 9.12 -3.53
CA VAL A 125 4.22 8.26 -4.69
C VAL A 125 5.60 7.62 -4.59
N CYS A 126 5.68 6.35 -5.00
CA CYS A 126 6.95 5.72 -5.35
C CYS A 126 7.02 5.54 -6.87
N VAL A 127 8.22 5.73 -7.41
CA VAL A 127 8.53 5.36 -8.79
C VAL A 127 8.90 3.88 -8.81
N GLN A 128 8.20 3.10 -9.62
CA GLN A 128 8.50 1.68 -9.79
C GLN A 128 9.62 1.54 -10.82
N VAL A 129 10.73 0.91 -10.41
CA VAL A 129 11.91 0.65 -11.25
C VAL A 129 11.97 -0.84 -11.59
N ASN A 130 12.16 -1.16 -12.87
CA ASN A 130 12.37 -2.54 -13.32
C ASN A 130 13.86 -2.90 -13.20
N LEU A 131 14.22 -3.53 -12.08
CA LEU A 131 15.59 -3.93 -11.79
C LEU A 131 16.06 -5.19 -12.57
N SER A 132 15.17 -5.93 -13.23
CA SER A 132 15.58 -7.17 -13.92
C SER A 132 15.88 -6.96 -15.40
N GLY A 133 15.59 -5.79 -15.98
CA GLY A 133 15.82 -5.49 -17.40
C GLY A 133 14.95 -6.30 -18.39
N GLU A 134 14.02 -7.11 -17.90
CA GLU A 134 13.13 -7.91 -18.76
C GLU A 134 12.01 -7.03 -19.29
N ALA A 135 11.84 -6.99 -20.62
CA ALA A 135 10.86 -6.16 -21.30
C ALA A 135 9.39 -6.43 -20.89
N GLY A 136 9.11 -7.60 -20.30
CA GLY A 136 7.77 -7.97 -19.82
C GLY A 136 7.42 -7.47 -18.41
N LYS A 137 8.36 -6.90 -17.67
CA LYS A 137 8.12 -6.42 -16.28
C LYS A 137 7.84 -4.93 -16.24
N SER A 138 6.90 -4.54 -15.38
CA SER A 138 6.51 -3.14 -15.17
C SER A 138 7.59 -2.35 -14.44
N GLY A 139 7.65 -1.05 -14.72
CA GLY A 139 8.60 -0.12 -14.12
C GLY A 139 9.44 0.61 -15.17
N VAL A 140 10.02 1.74 -14.78
CA VAL A 140 11.00 2.46 -15.58
C VAL A 140 12.33 1.70 -15.62
N ALA A 141 13.11 1.88 -16.69
CA ALA A 141 14.47 1.37 -16.75
C ALA A 141 15.32 1.96 -15.61
N PRO A 142 16.28 1.21 -15.04
CA PRO A 142 17.27 1.79 -14.14
C PRO A 142 18.24 2.65 -14.95
N GLY A 143 18.25 3.96 -14.71
CA GLY A 143 19.30 4.91 -15.12
C GLY A 143 19.59 4.98 -16.61
#